data_AF-A0A7K7GYZ6-F1
#
_entry.id   AF-A0A7K7GYZ6-F1
#
_cell.length_a   1.000
_cell.length_b   1.000
_cell.length_c   1.000
_cell.angle_alpha   90.00
_cell.angle_beta   90.00
_cell.angle_gamma   90.00
#
_symmetry.space_group_name_H-M   'P 1'
#
loop_
_entity.id
_entity.type
_entity.pdbx_description
1 polymer ?
#
loop_
_entity_poly.entity_id
_entity_poly.type
_entity_poly.pdbx_seq_one_letter_code
_entity_poly.pdbx_strand_id
1 'polypeptide(L)'
;PGLCPGPFPGLCPAWCPRALPARGRKTRHDPPAKSKAARVKLPPPVDPEELLVVLERYRQHRLVLSALRAEFRAEVLQKKQEERLAAEEEEELEEHRRLMAWNEEENGRQRARREERLRKQEEEERRKKLEIAEKQARKMEAFLEEKEKEVLQLQEEAKNFITLENLEARIEECLDNPRNYNFAIDKDGRIVKRTVLT
;
A
#
# COMPACT_ATOMS: atom_id res chain seq x y z
N PRO A 1 -1.35 38.12 -38.06
CA PRO A 1 0.08 37.92 -38.40
C PRO A 1 0.73 36.91 -37.44
N GLY A 2 0.69 35.63 -37.81
CA GLY A 2 1.32 34.55 -37.05
C GLY A 2 1.73 33.45 -38.02
N LEU A 3 2.95 33.56 -38.55
CA LEU A 3 3.54 32.56 -39.42
C LEU A 3 3.98 31.38 -38.55
N CYS A 4 3.23 30.28 -38.60
CA CYS A 4 3.71 28.99 -38.11
C CYS A 4 4.95 28.61 -38.95
N PRO A 5 6.12 28.37 -38.33
CA PRO A 5 7.27 27.93 -39.10
C PRO A 5 7.01 26.50 -39.55
N GLY A 6 6.93 26.30 -40.87
CA GLY A 6 6.96 24.96 -41.47
C GLY A 6 8.25 24.23 -41.06
N PRO A 7 8.26 22.89 -41.10
CA PRO A 7 9.37 22.11 -40.58
C PRO A 7 10.65 22.42 -41.35
N PHE A 8 11.66 22.93 -40.65
CA PHE A 8 13.01 23.17 -41.15
C PHE A 8 13.54 21.92 -41.90
N PRO A 9 14.05 22.07 -43.14
CA PRO A 9 14.63 20.95 -43.87
C PRO A 9 16.07 20.76 -43.37
N GLY A 10 16.27 20.09 -42.24
CA GLY A 10 17.64 19.96 -41.73
C GLY A 10 17.91 19.05 -40.55
N LEU A 11 16.91 18.62 -39.77
CA LEU A 11 17.14 17.70 -38.65
C LEU A 11 16.24 16.48 -38.77
N CYS A 12 16.72 15.46 -39.49
CA CYS A 12 16.27 14.10 -39.22
C CYS A 12 16.94 13.66 -37.90
N PRO A 13 16.19 13.32 -36.84
CA PRO A 13 16.78 12.78 -35.63
C PRO A 13 17.56 11.51 -35.98
N ALA A 14 18.73 11.30 -35.36
CA ALA A 14 19.66 10.19 -35.60
C ALA A 14 19.07 8.77 -35.36
N TRP A 15 17.80 8.71 -34.98
CA TRP A 15 17.05 7.55 -34.51
C TRP A 15 15.85 7.23 -35.40
N CYS A 16 15.70 7.88 -36.56
CA CYS A 16 14.85 7.31 -37.60
C CYS A 16 15.54 6.00 -38.07
N PRO A 17 14.86 4.84 -38.02
CA PRO A 17 15.41 3.62 -38.60
C PRO A 17 15.80 3.95 -40.02
N ARG A 18 17.10 3.81 -40.32
CA ARG A 18 17.62 4.00 -41.67
C ARG A 18 16.81 3.04 -42.53
N ALA A 19 15.86 3.56 -43.31
CA ALA A 19 14.92 2.73 -44.05
C ALA A 19 15.75 1.68 -44.77
N LEU A 20 15.58 0.41 -44.36
CA LEU A 20 16.34 -0.69 -44.94
C LEU A 20 16.10 -0.59 -46.45
N PRO A 21 17.15 -0.56 -47.28
CA PRO A 21 16.96 -0.45 -48.70
C PRO A 21 16.00 -1.55 -49.15
N ALA A 22 14.88 -1.15 -49.76
CA ALA A 22 13.96 -2.09 -50.36
C ALA A 22 14.79 -3.01 -51.27
N ARG A 23 14.75 -4.32 -51.00
CA ARG A 23 15.61 -5.34 -51.63
C ARG A 23 15.67 -5.11 -53.14
N GLY A 24 16.87 -4.82 -53.66
CA GLY A 24 17.09 -4.57 -55.09
C GLY A 24 17.10 -3.10 -55.55
N ARG A 25 16.95 -2.12 -54.64
CA ARG A 25 17.17 -0.69 -54.94
C ARG A 25 18.51 -0.21 -54.39
N LYS A 26 19.13 0.77 -55.07
CA LYS A 26 20.37 1.41 -54.62
C LYS A 26 20.13 2.25 -53.35
N THR A 27 21.07 2.19 -52.43
CA THR A 27 21.17 3.07 -51.27
C THR A 27 21.82 4.41 -51.62
N ARG A 28 21.82 5.36 -50.68
CA ARG A 28 22.47 6.66 -50.82
C ARG A 28 24.00 6.57 -51.01
N HIS A 29 24.65 5.53 -50.49
CA HIS A 29 26.11 5.37 -50.54
C HIS A 29 26.59 4.55 -51.74
N ASP A 30 25.66 3.94 -52.48
CA ASP A 30 26.01 3.13 -53.64
C ASP A 30 26.39 4.03 -54.82
N PRO A 31 27.49 3.74 -55.53
CA PRO A 31 27.88 4.54 -56.67
C PRO A 31 26.86 4.42 -57.83
N PRO A 32 26.71 5.47 -58.66
CA PRO A 32 25.92 5.38 -59.87
C PRO A 32 26.55 4.36 -60.84
N ALA A 33 25.73 3.77 -61.70
CA ALA A 33 26.25 2.84 -62.70
C ALA A 33 27.08 3.62 -63.73
N LYS A 34 28.19 3.05 -64.23
CA LYS A 34 29.06 3.69 -65.22
C LYS A 34 28.28 4.15 -66.48
N SER A 35 27.33 3.35 -66.95
CA SER A 35 26.44 3.67 -68.08
C SER A 35 25.42 4.79 -67.80
N LYS A 36 25.19 5.15 -66.53
CA LYS A 36 24.29 6.23 -66.12
C LYS A 36 25.03 7.47 -65.60
N ALA A 37 26.35 7.39 -65.39
CA ALA A 37 27.16 8.47 -64.85
C ALA A 37 27.13 9.73 -65.75
N ALA A 38 27.13 9.54 -67.07
CA ALA A 38 27.06 10.64 -68.05
C ALA A 38 25.67 10.83 -68.70
N ARG A 39 24.67 10.02 -68.32
CA ARG A 39 23.36 10.03 -68.99
C ARG A 39 22.47 11.14 -68.41
N VAL A 40 22.35 12.24 -69.14
CA VAL A 40 21.40 13.32 -68.85
C VAL A 40 20.03 12.99 -69.47
N LYS A 41 18.94 13.23 -68.73
CA LYS A 41 17.58 13.14 -69.29
C LYS A 41 17.25 14.45 -69.99
N LEU A 42 17.05 14.41 -71.29
CA LEU A 42 16.53 15.55 -72.04
C LEU A 42 14.99 15.57 -71.95
N PRO A 43 14.37 16.75 -71.83
CA PRO A 43 12.92 16.85 -71.87
C PRO A 43 12.42 16.42 -73.26
N PRO A 44 11.25 15.76 -73.34
CA PRO A 44 10.61 15.51 -74.63
C PRO A 44 10.21 16.84 -75.28
N PRO A 45 10.11 16.91 -76.63
CA PRO A 45 9.54 18.07 -77.29
C PRO A 45 8.08 18.25 -76.87
N VAL A 46 7.65 19.51 -76.76
CA VAL A 46 6.31 19.87 -76.30
C VAL A 46 5.69 20.81 -77.31
N ASP A 47 4.45 20.53 -77.71
CA ASP A 47 3.63 21.43 -78.51
C ASP A 47 3.06 22.55 -77.63
N PRO A 48 3.28 23.84 -77.95
CA PRO A 48 2.77 24.96 -77.16
C PRO A 48 1.24 25.00 -77.06
N GLU A 49 0.50 24.63 -78.11
CA GLU A 49 -0.97 24.70 -78.11
C GLU A 49 -1.57 23.65 -77.17
N GLU A 50 -1.10 22.42 -77.28
CA GLU A 50 -1.52 21.33 -76.38
C GLU A 50 -1.16 21.64 -74.93
N LEU A 51 0.02 22.21 -74.68
CA LEU A 51 0.48 22.54 -73.33
C LEU A 51 -0.48 23.51 -72.64
N LEU A 52 -0.93 24.56 -73.33
CA LEU A 52 -1.87 25.54 -72.77
C LEU A 52 -3.19 24.87 -72.38
N VAL A 53 -3.77 24.07 -73.28
CA VAL A 53 -5.01 23.34 -73.03
C VAL A 53 -4.86 22.38 -71.85
N VAL A 54 -3.74 21.64 -71.78
CA VAL A 54 -3.44 20.71 -70.70
C VAL A 54 -3.34 21.46 -69.36
N LEU A 55 -2.60 22.57 -69.32
CA LEU A 55 -2.45 23.37 -68.10
C LEU A 55 -3.79 23.89 -67.58
N GLU A 56 -4.65 24.38 -68.46
CA GLU A 56 -5.99 24.86 -68.10
C GLU A 56 -6.87 23.74 -67.57
N ARG A 57 -6.91 22.58 -68.25
CA ARG A 57 -7.66 21.41 -67.79
C ARG A 57 -7.18 20.91 -66.44
N TYR A 58 -5.85 20.85 -66.23
CA TYR A 58 -5.29 20.47 -64.93
C TYR A 58 -5.66 21.47 -63.83
N ARG A 59 -5.66 22.78 -64.15
CA ARG A 59 -6.09 23.81 -63.21
C ARG A 59 -7.55 23.59 -62.81
N GLN A 60 -8.46 23.46 -63.78
CA GLN A 60 -9.88 23.23 -63.55
C GLN A 60 -10.13 21.95 -62.74
N HIS A 61 -9.51 20.84 -63.14
CA HIS A 61 -9.63 19.56 -62.44
C HIS A 61 -9.14 19.63 -61.00
N ARG A 62 -7.98 20.28 -60.75
CA ARG A 62 -7.46 20.45 -59.38
C ARG A 62 -8.35 21.33 -58.53
N LEU A 63 -8.99 22.35 -59.11
CA LEU A 63 -9.95 23.18 -58.38
C LEU A 63 -11.17 22.35 -57.93
N VAL A 64 -11.75 21.57 -58.83
CA VAL A 64 -12.88 20.68 -58.50
C VAL A 64 -12.51 19.66 -57.42
N LEU A 65 -11.37 18.98 -57.56
CA LEU A 65 -10.92 18.03 -56.54
C LEU A 65 -10.59 18.69 -55.20
N SER A 66 -10.08 19.93 -55.22
CA SER A 66 -9.81 20.68 -53.99
C SER A 66 -11.11 21.04 -53.27
N ALA A 67 -12.16 21.41 -54.01
CA ALA A 67 -13.48 21.66 -53.45
C ALA A 67 -14.08 20.40 -52.84
N LEU A 68 -14.10 19.28 -53.57
CA LEU A 68 -14.59 18.00 -53.05
C LEU A 68 -13.83 17.55 -51.79
N ARG A 69 -12.51 17.74 -51.75
CA ARG A 69 -11.71 17.43 -50.56
C ARG A 69 -12.07 18.32 -49.37
N ALA A 70 -12.45 19.57 -49.59
CA ALA A 70 -12.88 20.47 -48.53
C ALA A 70 -14.20 20.00 -47.92
N GLU A 71 -15.17 19.60 -48.74
CA GLU A 71 -16.45 19.03 -48.29
C GLU A 71 -16.23 17.76 -47.45
N PHE A 72 -15.47 16.78 -47.96
CA PHE A 72 -15.20 15.57 -47.21
C PHE A 72 -14.45 15.82 -45.89
N ARG A 73 -13.62 16.86 -45.82
CA ARG A 73 -12.97 17.26 -44.57
C ARG A 73 -13.98 17.85 -43.59
N ALA A 74 -14.91 18.67 -44.07
CA ALA A 74 -15.96 19.26 -43.25
C ALA A 74 -16.87 18.16 -42.68
N GLU A 75 -17.31 17.19 -43.50
CA GLU A 75 -18.12 16.05 -43.06
C GLU A 75 -17.42 15.22 -41.97
N VAL A 76 -16.13 14.92 -42.17
CA VAL A 76 -15.34 14.17 -41.17
C VAL A 76 -15.22 14.94 -39.86
N LEU A 77 -15.09 16.27 -39.91
CA LEU A 77 -15.06 17.10 -38.71
C LEU A 77 -16.42 17.16 -38.01
N GLN A 78 -17.50 17.28 -38.76
CA GLN A 78 -18.87 17.27 -38.22
C GLN A 78 -19.16 15.94 -37.54
N LYS A 79 -18.89 14.80 -38.19
CA LYS A 79 -19.06 13.48 -37.58
C LYS A 79 -18.26 13.31 -36.29
N LYS A 80 -17.01 13.79 -36.26
CA LYS A 80 -16.20 13.79 -35.04
C LYS A 80 -16.76 14.66 -33.92
N GLN A 81 -17.44 15.75 -34.26
CA GLN A 81 -18.10 16.61 -33.27
C GLN A 81 -19.39 15.97 -32.76
N GLU A 82 -20.19 15.40 -33.67
CA GLU A 82 -21.39 14.65 -33.34
C GLU A 82 -21.05 13.44 -32.46
N GLU A 83 -20.05 12.63 -32.81
CA GLU A 83 -19.58 11.51 -31.97
C GLU A 83 -19.16 11.95 -30.56
N ARG A 84 -18.59 13.15 -30.41
CA ARG A 84 -18.20 13.70 -29.10
C ARG A 84 -19.41 14.14 -28.28
N LEU A 85 -20.42 14.71 -28.92
CA LEU A 85 -21.63 15.20 -28.26
C LEU A 85 -22.66 14.09 -28.03
N ALA A 86 -22.69 13.10 -28.91
CA ALA A 86 -23.57 11.94 -28.87
C ALA A 86 -23.00 10.79 -28.04
N ALA A 87 -21.75 10.87 -27.59
CA ALA A 87 -21.27 10.04 -26.50
C ALA A 87 -22.01 10.46 -25.23
N GLU A 88 -23.26 10.00 -25.09
CA GLU A 88 -24.02 9.55 -23.91
C GLU A 88 -23.66 10.14 -22.52
N GLU A 89 -23.08 11.34 -22.44
CA GLU A 89 -22.58 11.95 -21.22
C GLU A 89 -23.71 12.20 -20.23
N GLU A 90 -24.91 12.56 -20.69
CA GLU A 90 -26.04 12.82 -19.81
C GLU A 90 -26.61 11.54 -19.18
N GLU A 91 -26.80 10.47 -19.97
CA GLU A 91 -27.30 9.19 -19.47
C GLU A 91 -26.28 8.52 -18.55
N GLU A 92 -24.99 8.51 -18.93
CA GLU A 92 -23.91 7.98 -18.09
C GLU A 92 -23.79 8.74 -16.76
N LEU A 93 -23.93 10.08 -16.77
CA LEU A 93 -23.90 10.89 -15.54
C LEU A 93 -25.11 10.61 -14.64
N GLU A 94 -26.30 10.41 -15.22
CA GLU A 94 -27.48 10.02 -14.46
C GLU A 94 -27.33 8.65 -13.82
N GLU A 95 -26.86 7.65 -14.57
CA GLU A 95 -26.57 6.32 -14.07
C GLU A 95 -25.54 6.36 -12.94
N HIS A 96 -24.46 7.12 -13.14
CA HIS A 96 -23.43 7.32 -12.12
C HIS A 96 -24.02 7.93 -10.84
N ARG A 97 -24.88 8.95 -10.95
CA ARG A 97 -25.56 9.55 -9.79
C ARG A 97 -26.45 8.54 -9.06
N ARG A 98 -27.19 7.71 -9.79
CA ARG A 98 -28.05 6.65 -9.20
C ARG A 98 -27.22 5.61 -8.45
N LEU A 99 -26.10 5.18 -9.03
CA LEU A 99 -25.18 4.22 -8.40
C LEU A 99 -24.51 4.80 -7.14
N MET A 100 -24.14 6.07 -7.17
CA MET A 100 -23.57 6.75 -6.00
C MET A 100 -24.58 6.86 -4.86
N ALA A 101 -25.83 7.25 -5.16
CA ALA A 101 -26.88 7.30 -4.15
C ALA A 101 -27.14 5.93 -3.52
N TRP A 102 -27.18 4.86 -4.33
CA TRP A 102 -27.33 3.49 -3.83
C TRP A 102 -26.16 3.06 -2.93
N ASN A 103 -24.94 3.43 -3.29
CA ASN A 103 -23.74 3.14 -2.48
C ASN A 103 -23.81 3.83 -1.11
N GLU A 104 -24.25 5.09 -1.08
CA GLU A 104 -24.43 5.86 0.16
C GLU A 104 -25.48 5.22 1.08
N GLU A 105 -26.60 4.78 0.53
CA GLU A 105 -27.63 4.07 1.28
C GLU A 105 -27.10 2.77 1.90
N GLU A 106 -26.37 1.97 1.13
CA GLU A 106 -25.81 0.69 1.62
C GLU A 106 -24.69 0.92 2.66
N ASN A 107 -23.87 1.95 2.47
CA ASN A 107 -22.91 2.39 3.48
C ASN A 107 -23.59 2.83 4.78
N GLY A 108 -24.73 3.51 4.68
CA GLY A 108 -25.58 3.87 5.81
C GLY A 108 -26.05 2.64 6.59
N ARG A 109 -26.57 1.62 5.88
CA ARG A 109 -26.99 0.34 6.48
C ARG A 109 -25.83 -0.38 7.17
N GLN A 110 -24.65 -0.41 6.54
CA GLN A 110 -23.47 -1.02 7.15
C GLN A 110 -22.98 -0.26 8.38
N ARG A 111 -23.02 1.08 8.35
CA ARG A 111 -22.64 1.91 9.51
C ARG A 111 -23.52 1.60 10.72
N ALA A 112 -24.84 1.52 10.54
CA ALA A 112 -25.76 1.16 11.62
C ALA A 112 -25.43 -0.21 12.23
N ARG A 113 -25.13 -1.23 11.40
CA ARG A 113 -24.70 -2.56 11.87
C ARG A 113 -23.37 -2.54 12.63
N ARG A 114 -22.43 -1.68 12.22
CA ARG A 114 -21.14 -1.50 12.92
C ARG A 114 -21.34 -0.84 14.28
N GLU A 115 -22.17 0.20 14.35
CA GLU A 115 -22.49 0.88 15.61
C GLU A 115 -23.16 -0.06 16.61
N GLU A 116 -24.11 -0.88 16.17
CA GLU A 116 -24.75 -1.87 17.05
C GLU A 116 -23.73 -2.89 17.59
N ARG A 117 -22.82 -3.35 16.73
CA ARG A 117 -21.74 -4.27 17.13
C ARG A 117 -20.79 -3.62 18.13
N LEU A 118 -20.39 -2.38 17.91
CA LEU A 118 -19.51 -1.64 18.82
C LEU A 118 -20.17 -1.43 20.18
N ARG A 119 -21.45 -1.08 20.23
CA ARG A 119 -22.19 -0.95 21.50
C ARG A 119 -22.17 -2.26 22.30
N LYS A 120 -22.43 -3.39 21.65
CA LYS A 120 -22.35 -4.72 22.28
C LYS A 120 -20.95 -5.03 22.79
N GLN A 121 -19.92 -4.73 22.00
CA GLN A 121 -18.52 -4.90 22.40
C GLN A 121 -18.15 -4.03 23.60
N GLU A 122 -18.56 -2.76 23.62
CA GLU A 122 -18.32 -1.87 24.76
C GLU A 122 -18.99 -2.38 26.04
N GLU A 123 -20.22 -2.88 25.95
CA GLU A 123 -20.91 -3.49 27.10
C GLU A 123 -20.18 -4.73 27.63
N GLU A 124 -19.74 -5.61 26.73
CA GLU A 124 -18.95 -6.79 27.10
C GLU A 124 -17.60 -6.42 27.72
N GLU A 125 -16.90 -5.43 27.16
CA GLU A 125 -15.64 -4.94 27.71
C GLU A 125 -15.82 -4.32 29.09
N ARG A 126 -16.90 -3.56 29.30
CA ARG A 126 -17.24 -3.02 30.63
C ARG A 126 -17.47 -4.14 31.64
N ARG A 127 -18.22 -5.19 31.27
CA ARG A 127 -18.42 -6.38 32.13
C ARG A 127 -17.10 -7.08 32.46
N LYS A 128 -16.27 -7.33 31.46
CA LYS A 128 -14.94 -7.95 31.65
C LYS A 128 -14.05 -7.12 32.56
N LYS A 129 -14.05 -5.78 32.41
CA LYS A 129 -13.27 -4.88 33.28
C LYS A 129 -13.73 -4.96 34.73
N LEU A 130 -15.05 -5.01 34.98
CA LEU A 130 -15.59 -5.19 36.32
C LEU A 130 -15.19 -6.55 36.92
N GLU A 131 -15.34 -7.64 36.17
CA GLU A 131 -14.93 -8.97 36.62
C GLU A 131 -13.43 -9.06 36.95
N ILE A 132 -12.59 -8.40 36.14
CA ILE A 132 -11.14 -8.35 36.39
C ILE A 132 -10.85 -7.54 37.66
N ALA A 133 -11.51 -6.39 37.84
CA ALA A 133 -11.35 -5.57 39.03
C ALA A 133 -11.76 -6.32 40.30
N GLU A 134 -12.90 -7.03 40.29
CA GLU A 134 -13.34 -7.87 41.40
C GLU A 134 -12.34 -8.99 41.72
N LYS A 135 -11.84 -9.69 40.70
CA LYS A 135 -10.82 -10.73 40.89
C LYS A 135 -9.52 -10.18 41.45
N GLN A 136 -9.11 -8.98 41.02
CA GLN A 136 -7.92 -8.32 41.54
C GLN A 136 -8.11 -7.87 42.99
N ALA A 137 -9.28 -7.32 43.34
CA ALA A 137 -9.61 -6.94 44.71
C ALA A 137 -9.52 -8.14 45.66
N ARG A 138 -10.16 -9.27 45.31
CA ARG A 138 -10.10 -10.50 46.12
C ARG A 138 -8.69 -11.05 46.30
N LYS A 139 -7.86 -10.98 45.25
CA LYS A 139 -6.45 -11.39 45.32
C LYS A 139 -5.65 -10.47 46.23
N MET A 140 -5.91 -9.17 46.17
CA MET A 140 -5.26 -8.18 47.03
C MET A 140 -5.67 -8.38 48.50
N GLU A 141 -6.96 -8.59 48.76
CA GLU A 141 -7.48 -8.89 50.10
C GLU A 141 -6.80 -10.14 50.68
N ALA A 142 -6.80 -11.25 49.94
CA ALA A 142 -6.13 -12.48 50.38
C ALA A 142 -4.63 -12.28 50.64
N PHE A 143 -3.95 -11.52 49.78
CA PHE A 143 -2.53 -11.21 49.96
C PHE A 143 -2.28 -10.37 51.21
N LEU A 144 -3.12 -9.37 51.48
CA LEU A 144 -3.03 -8.55 52.69
C LEU A 144 -3.25 -9.40 53.94
N GLU A 145 -4.26 -10.27 53.95
CA GLU A 145 -4.51 -11.19 55.07
C GLU A 145 -3.33 -12.14 55.35
N GLU A 146 -2.68 -12.65 54.30
CA GLU A 146 -1.47 -13.48 54.45
C GLU A 146 -0.32 -12.68 55.06
N LYS A 147 -0.10 -11.44 54.59
CA LYS A 147 0.95 -10.56 55.13
C LYS A 147 0.68 -10.10 56.54
N GLU A 148 -0.57 -9.86 56.91
CA GLU A 148 -0.95 -9.56 58.29
C GLU A 148 -0.62 -10.73 59.22
N LYS A 149 -0.90 -11.98 58.80
CA LYS A 149 -0.54 -13.19 59.56
C LYS A 149 0.97 -13.34 59.70
N GLU A 150 1.75 -13.13 58.64
CA GLU A 150 3.22 -13.15 58.70
C GLU A 150 3.76 -12.10 59.69
N VAL A 151 3.21 -10.87 59.67
CA VAL A 151 3.61 -9.81 60.59
C VAL A 151 3.29 -10.17 62.04
N LEU A 152 2.11 -10.74 62.30
CA LEU A 152 1.73 -11.20 63.65
C LEU A 152 2.65 -12.32 64.15
N GLN A 153 2.99 -13.30 63.31
CA GLN A 153 3.96 -14.35 63.64
C GLN A 153 5.32 -13.76 63.99
N LEU A 154 5.82 -12.82 63.19
CA LEU A 154 7.09 -12.14 63.45
C LEU A 154 7.04 -11.31 64.74
N GLN A 155 5.91 -10.71 65.10
CA GLN A 155 5.74 -10.02 66.38
C GLN A 155 5.81 -10.98 67.57
N GLU A 156 5.27 -12.19 67.44
CA GLU A 156 5.38 -13.23 68.47
C GLU A 156 6.81 -13.76 68.59
N GLU A 157 7.47 -14.05 67.47
CA GLU A 157 8.86 -14.50 67.43
C GLU A 157 9.83 -13.43 67.95
N ALA A 158 9.57 -12.15 67.67
CA ALA A 158 10.42 -11.05 68.11
C ALA A 158 10.50 -10.91 69.63
N LYS A 159 9.46 -11.35 70.37
CA LYS A 159 9.50 -11.39 71.84
C LYS A 159 10.57 -12.37 72.36
N ASN A 160 10.96 -13.36 71.56
CA ASN A 160 11.99 -14.33 71.92
C ASN A 160 13.41 -13.87 71.56
N PHE A 161 13.59 -12.68 70.96
CA PHE A 161 14.92 -12.17 70.62
C PHE A 161 15.74 -11.80 71.86
N ILE A 162 17.06 -11.95 71.73
CA ILE A 162 18.01 -11.59 72.79
C ILE A 162 18.21 -10.08 72.77
N THR A 163 17.81 -9.41 73.85
CA THR A 163 18.07 -7.99 74.11
C THR A 163 19.24 -7.83 75.06
N LEU A 164 19.78 -6.61 75.20
CA LEU A 164 20.89 -6.32 76.12
C LEU A 164 20.55 -6.70 77.58
N GLU A 165 19.29 -6.60 77.97
CA GLU A 165 18.80 -6.90 79.33
C GLU A 165 18.70 -8.40 79.60
N ASN A 166 18.32 -9.20 78.59
CA ASN A 166 18.13 -10.66 78.72
C ASN A 166 19.38 -11.48 78.34
N LEU A 167 20.52 -10.81 78.12
CA LEU A 167 21.70 -11.39 77.49
C LEU A 167 22.40 -12.42 78.39
N GLU A 168 22.70 -12.05 79.64
CA GLU A 168 23.39 -12.94 80.60
C GLU A 168 22.56 -14.21 80.90
N ALA A 169 21.26 -14.04 81.15
CA ALA A 169 20.35 -15.15 81.44
C ALA A 169 20.24 -16.16 80.27
N ARG A 170 20.23 -15.68 79.02
CA ARG A 170 20.20 -16.57 77.84
C ARG A 170 21.52 -17.29 77.61
N ILE A 171 22.66 -16.69 77.97
CA ILE A 171 23.98 -17.36 77.88
C ILE A 171 24.02 -18.56 78.83
N GLU A 172 23.59 -18.38 80.09
CA GLU A 172 23.52 -19.48 81.06
C GLU A 172 22.59 -20.61 80.59
N GLU A 173 21.37 -20.28 80.14
CA GLU A 173 20.41 -21.26 79.62
C GLU A 173 20.97 -22.07 78.44
N CYS A 174 21.72 -21.42 77.53
CA CYS A 174 22.34 -22.10 76.39
C CYS A 174 23.52 -23.00 76.79
N LEU A 175 24.24 -22.68 77.87
CA LEU A 175 25.31 -23.53 78.38
C LEU A 175 24.73 -24.77 79.09
N ASP A 176 23.61 -24.60 79.80
CA ASP A 176 22.92 -25.69 80.52
C ASP A 176 22.17 -26.65 79.60
N ASN A 177 21.61 -26.15 78.48
CA ASN A 177 20.82 -26.94 77.53
C ASN A 177 21.45 -27.00 76.12
N PRO A 178 22.39 -27.93 75.87
CA PRO A 178 22.96 -28.12 74.54
C PRO A 178 21.92 -28.68 73.56
N ARG A 179 21.63 -27.96 72.47
CA ARG A 179 20.72 -28.43 71.40
C ARG A 179 21.48 -29.19 70.30
N ASN A 180 21.03 -30.41 70.01
CA ASN A 180 21.59 -31.25 68.94
C ASN A 180 20.65 -31.32 67.74
N TYR A 181 21.11 -30.82 66.59
CA TYR A 181 20.36 -30.86 65.32
C TYR A 181 20.68 -32.07 64.45
N ASN A 182 21.52 -33.01 64.91
CA ASN A 182 21.87 -34.21 64.15
C ASN A 182 20.70 -35.19 64.08
N PHE A 183 20.23 -35.47 62.87
CA PHE A 183 19.24 -36.52 62.60
C PHE A 183 19.67 -37.34 61.37
N ALA A 184 19.27 -38.61 61.34
CA ALA A 184 19.44 -39.48 60.19
C ALA A 184 18.12 -39.60 59.41
N ILE A 185 18.19 -39.90 58.11
CA ILE A 185 17.02 -40.16 57.27
C ILE A 185 17.17 -41.56 56.66
N ASP A 186 16.13 -42.37 56.81
CA ASP A 186 16.08 -43.71 56.22
C ASP A 186 15.82 -43.66 54.71
N LYS A 187 16.01 -44.78 54.01
CA LYS A 187 15.70 -44.90 52.57
C LYS A 187 14.22 -44.61 52.25
N ASP A 188 13.33 -44.80 53.23
CA ASP A 188 11.90 -44.50 53.14
C ASP A 188 11.55 -43.03 53.49
N GLY A 189 12.57 -42.17 53.69
CA GLY A 189 12.38 -40.75 54.01
C GLY A 189 11.98 -40.46 55.46
N ARG A 190 12.03 -41.45 56.36
CA ARG A 190 11.69 -41.27 57.78
C ARG A 190 12.86 -40.64 58.53
N ILE A 191 12.57 -39.65 59.37
CA ILE A 191 13.57 -38.95 60.19
C ILE A 191 13.77 -39.72 61.50
N VAL A 192 14.99 -40.21 61.74
CA VAL A 192 15.40 -40.87 62.99
C VAL A 192 16.30 -39.91 63.77
N LYS A 193 15.80 -39.39 64.88
CA LYS A 193 16.57 -38.53 65.78
C LYS A 193 17.18 -39.38 66.89
N ARG A 194 18.46 -39.18 67.19
CA ARG A 194 19.07 -39.72 68.42
C ARG A 194 18.64 -38.83 69.58
N THR A 195 17.67 -39.27 70.38
CA THR A 195 17.46 -38.71 71.71
C THR A 195 18.62 -39.15 72.58
N VAL A 196 19.51 -38.22 72.94
CA VAL A 196 20.52 -38.45 73.96
C VAL A 196 19.76 -38.43 75.29
N LEU A 197 19.69 -39.56 75.99
CA LEU A 197 19.21 -39.64 77.36
C LEU A 197 20.32 -39.12 78.27
N THR A 198 20.13 -37.92 78.82
CA THR A 198 20.79 -37.40 80.02
C THR A 198 19.75 -36.61 80.77
#